data_AF-A0A914L5I9-F1
#
_entry.id   AF-A0A914L5I9-F1
#
_cell.length_a   1.000
_cell.length_b   1.000
_cell.length_c   1.000
_cell.angle_alpha   90.00
_cell.angle_beta   90.00
_cell.angle_gamma   90.00
#
_symmetry.space_group_name_H-M   'P 1'
#
loop_
_entity.id
_entity.type
_entity.pdbx_description
1 polymer ?
#
loop_
_entity_poly.entity_id
_entity_poly.type
_entity_poly.pdbx_seq_one_letter_code
_entity_poly.pdbx_strand_id
1 'polypeptide(L)'
;MLENQHIGEIIMQKHSQRHRALLPFSDLISWLKQTRPNIYKNVLDRYNIEAQKLYKKEFDRFFSELATRESSSLTNNNWKNSSNNLINEQNIEVYTNLIETAVAECRVVVESEQKFCIRFFHLNTDVISQLDSELNNKNGESTNKTMENKLNDQIKFAIGRIFEPLPTYFYGLVSIYNDHHITIISIYVVLTRKMNNFCDPSSYFSIIYGSFLVALKRLSDEQMNQIENSFSKISITKRQRIGILDTIGRFGSLAKSSIKIFAESERKVDLDKWLEKLTIAIIIGIDNAAESPNSKCPAAVVRMENFHAFYSILSELKIPCLDARRKEVRQKYQENVTIYVREMLGRPLEKIHNFFERIERLMENGISPQEISYEQQFSRIELKRVTTAYPAKEVKKGLENLYKKIEKHLSSNDSSLLQVVWRQMQEEFLNQVKHYQQLISKCYLGSKIELEVGIEDILQFFSEIAQKH
;
A
#
# COMPACT_ATOMS: atom_id res chain seq x y z
N MET A 1 -39.22 -2.12 -1.57
CA MET A 1 -39.44 -1.01 -0.62
C MET A 1 -38.08 -0.40 -0.31
N LEU A 2 -37.70 0.64 -1.04
CA LEU A 2 -36.64 1.57 -0.64
C LEU A 2 -37.38 2.81 -0.17
N GLU A 3 -37.86 2.78 1.06
CA GLU A 3 -38.43 3.96 1.71
C GLU A 3 -37.29 4.81 2.24
N ASN A 4 -37.12 5.98 1.61
CA ASN A 4 -36.76 7.24 2.23
C ASN A 4 -35.68 7.18 3.33
N GLN A 5 -34.42 7.15 2.91
CA GLN A 5 -33.37 7.91 3.60
C GLN A 5 -32.83 8.97 2.64
N HIS A 6 -33.68 9.94 2.33
CA HIS A 6 -33.26 11.16 1.66
C HIS A 6 -32.46 12.00 2.66
N ILE A 7 -31.15 12.09 2.43
CA ILE A 7 -30.32 13.15 3.00
C ILE A 7 -30.75 14.46 2.29
N GLY A 8 -31.83 15.08 2.76
CA GLY A 8 -32.37 16.40 2.36
C GLY A 8 -32.43 16.71 0.86
N GLU A 9 -33.60 16.61 0.22
CA GLU A 9 -34.01 17.37 -0.99
C GLU A 9 -32.94 17.75 -2.06
N ILE A 10 -32.05 16.87 -2.51
CA ILE A 10 -31.40 17.03 -3.83
C ILE A 10 -31.92 15.91 -4.70
N ILE A 11 -32.91 16.23 -5.52
CA ILE A 11 -33.56 15.28 -6.42
C ILE A 11 -33.35 15.80 -7.84
N MET A 12 -32.97 14.91 -8.75
CA MET A 12 -32.94 15.29 -10.16
C MET A 12 -34.36 15.56 -10.68
N GLN A 13 -34.52 16.58 -11.52
CA GLN A 13 -35.85 16.92 -12.02
C GLN A 13 -36.43 15.76 -12.86
N LYS A 14 -37.62 15.28 -12.49
CA LYS A 14 -38.31 14.23 -13.24
C LYS A 14 -38.91 14.82 -14.53
N HIS A 15 -38.56 14.26 -15.67
CA HIS A 15 -39.06 14.72 -16.99
C HIS A 15 -40.41 14.10 -17.41
N SER A 16 -41.21 13.62 -16.44
CA SER A 16 -42.49 12.94 -16.69
C SER A 16 -43.51 13.78 -17.47
N GLN A 17 -43.53 15.10 -17.30
CA GLN A 17 -44.41 15.99 -18.05
C GLN A 17 -44.05 16.05 -19.54
N ARG A 18 -42.75 16.12 -19.86
CA ARG A 18 -42.26 16.05 -21.25
C ARG A 18 -42.61 14.71 -21.88
N HIS A 19 -42.40 13.63 -21.16
CA HIS A 19 -42.78 12.28 -21.62
C HIS A 19 -44.28 12.20 -21.90
N ARG A 20 -45.14 12.70 -21.00
CA ARG A 20 -46.61 12.74 -21.21
C ARG A 20 -47.04 13.59 -22.40
N ALA A 21 -46.38 14.72 -22.65
CA ALA A 21 -46.70 15.58 -23.78
C ALA A 21 -46.31 14.95 -25.14
N LEU A 22 -45.23 14.16 -25.17
CA LEU A 22 -44.77 13.50 -26.39
C LEU A 22 -45.49 12.18 -26.67
N LEU A 23 -45.89 11.43 -25.64
CA LEU A 23 -46.52 10.11 -25.76
C LEU A 23 -47.68 10.01 -26.78
N PRO A 24 -48.59 11.00 -26.93
CA PRO A 24 -49.65 10.96 -27.93
C PRO A 24 -49.16 10.84 -29.37
N PHE A 25 -47.92 11.26 -29.65
CA PHE A 25 -47.32 11.15 -31.00
C PHE A 25 -46.65 9.79 -31.25
N SER A 26 -46.69 8.85 -30.30
CA SER A 26 -46.00 7.55 -30.41
C SER A 26 -46.48 6.73 -31.61
N ASP A 27 -47.79 6.78 -31.94
CA ASP A 27 -48.34 6.07 -33.10
C ASP A 27 -47.83 6.66 -34.42
N LEU A 28 -47.68 7.99 -34.49
CA LEU A 28 -47.08 8.68 -35.63
C LEU A 28 -45.61 8.29 -35.80
N ILE A 29 -44.86 8.17 -34.70
CA ILE A 29 -43.46 7.71 -34.73
C ILE A 29 -43.38 6.27 -35.25
N SER A 30 -44.28 5.38 -34.82
CA SER A 30 -44.37 4.02 -35.36
C SER A 30 -44.61 4.04 -36.88
N TRP A 31 -45.57 4.84 -37.33
CA TRP A 31 -45.87 4.98 -38.75
C TRP A 31 -44.68 5.52 -39.55
N LEU A 32 -43.98 6.55 -39.04
CA LEU A 32 -42.76 7.09 -39.66
C LEU A 32 -41.63 6.06 -39.70
N LYS A 33 -41.48 5.25 -38.66
CA LYS A 33 -40.47 4.18 -38.61
C LYS A 33 -40.65 3.18 -39.75
N GLN A 34 -41.90 2.80 -40.04
CA GLN A 34 -42.24 1.84 -41.09
C GLN A 34 -42.21 2.45 -42.49
N THR A 35 -42.69 3.69 -42.64
CA THR A 35 -42.91 4.29 -43.97
C THR A 35 -41.79 5.20 -44.44
N ARG A 36 -41.06 5.85 -43.52
CA ARG A 36 -40.04 6.88 -43.82
C ARG A 36 -38.88 6.81 -42.82
N PRO A 37 -38.01 5.79 -42.88
CA PRO A 37 -36.95 5.55 -41.89
C PRO A 37 -35.95 6.71 -41.77
N ASN A 38 -35.67 7.43 -42.87
CA ASN A 38 -34.81 8.61 -42.85
C ASN A 38 -35.40 9.76 -42.01
N ILE A 39 -36.72 9.97 -42.08
CA ILE A 39 -37.39 11.01 -41.29
C ILE A 39 -37.46 10.58 -39.81
N TYR A 40 -37.76 9.30 -39.55
CA TYR A 40 -37.71 8.75 -38.20
C TYR A 40 -36.33 8.96 -37.55
N LYS A 41 -35.25 8.67 -38.27
CA LYS A 41 -33.88 8.91 -37.78
C LYS A 41 -33.62 10.38 -37.49
N ASN A 42 -34.05 11.30 -38.36
CA ASN A 42 -33.92 12.74 -38.12
C ASN A 42 -34.69 13.20 -36.87
N VAL A 43 -35.88 12.64 -36.62
CA VAL A 43 -36.67 12.93 -35.41
C VAL A 43 -35.97 12.42 -34.15
N LEU A 44 -35.43 11.19 -34.19
CA LEU A 44 -34.64 10.62 -33.10
C LEU A 44 -33.37 11.45 -32.83
N ASP A 45 -32.65 11.85 -33.88
CA ASP A 45 -31.46 12.69 -33.76
C ASP A 45 -31.80 14.07 -33.18
N ARG A 46 -32.90 14.68 -33.62
CA ARG A 46 -33.36 15.97 -33.08
C ARG A 46 -33.76 15.84 -31.62
N TYR A 47 -34.46 14.77 -31.25
CA TYR A 47 -34.79 14.47 -29.86
C TYR A 47 -33.52 14.35 -29.01
N ASN A 48 -32.54 13.58 -29.47
CA ASN A 48 -31.27 13.38 -28.78
C ASN A 48 -30.51 14.68 -28.55
N ILE A 49 -30.45 15.57 -29.54
CA ILE A 49 -29.79 16.87 -29.41
C ILE A 49 -30.46 17.74 -28.34
N GLU A 50 -31.80 17.83 -28.34
CA GLU A 50 -32.51 18.67 -27.37
C GLU A 50 -32.55 18.04 -25.96
N ALA A 51 -32.68 16.71 -25.88
CA ALA A 51 -32.59 15.98 -24.62
C ALA A 51 -31.19 16.10 -24.00
N GLN A 52 -30.12 15.94 -24.79
CA GLN A 52 -28.74 16.10 -24.33
C GLN A 52 -28.50 17.50 -23.75
N LYS A 53 -28.99 18.57 -24.39
CA LYS A 53 -28.88 19.94 -23.87
C LYS A 53 -29.61 20.11 -22.54
N LEU A 54 -30.80 19.53 -22.42
CA LEU A 54 -31.61 19.58 -21.20
C LEU A 54 -30.89 18.85 -20.05
N TYR A 55 -30.50 17.59 -20.28
CA TYR A 55 -29.82 16.79 -19.26
C TYR A 55 -28.47 17.35 -18.88
N LYS A 56 -27.72 17.94 -19.81
CA LYS A 56 -26.48 18.66 -19.49
C LYS A 56 -26.71 19.80 -18.50
N LYS A 57 -27.72 20.65 -18.73
CA LYS A 57 -28.07 21.73 -17.79
C LYS A 57 -28.50 21.19 -16.42
N GLU A 58 -29.26 20.10 -16.40
CA GLU A 58 -29.65 19.46 -15.14
C GLU A 58 -28.46 18.85 -14.41
N PHE A 59 -27.52 18.21 -15.12
CA PHE A 59 -26.28 17.71 -14.53
C PHE A 59 -25.42 18.86 -13.98
N ASP A 60 -25.26 19.95 -14.75
CA ASP A 60 -24.55 21.14 -14.28
C ASP A 60 -25.14 21.66 -12.95
N ARG A 61 -26.47 21.79 -12.87
CA ARG A 61 -27.16 22.22 -11.65
C ARG A 61 -26.98 21.22 -10.50
N PHE A 62 -27.29 19.95 -10.74
CA PHE A 62 -27.29 18.90 -9.72
C PHE A 62 -25.91 18.65 -9.12
N PHE A 63 -24.88 18.50 -9.96
CA PHE A 63 -23.52 18.25 -9.48
C PHE A 63 -22.89 19.50 -8.83
N SER A 64 -23.27 20.72 -9.25
CA SER A 64 -22.86 21.95 -8.55
C SER A 64 -23.49 22.07 -7.17
N GLU A 65 -24.76 21.67 -7.02
CA GLU A 65 -25.46 21.65 -5.74
C GLU A 65 -24.86 20.61 -4.78
N LEU A 66 -24.48 19.44 -5.28
CA LEU A 66 -23.77 18.43 -4.51
C LEU A 66 -22.39 18.92 -4.04
N ALA A 67 -21.61 19.57 -4.93
CA ALA A 67 -20.31 20.12 -4.58
C ALA A 67 -20.39 21.28 -3.56
N THR A 68 -21.42 22.12 -3.64
CA THR A 68 -21.61 23.22 -2.68
C THR A 68 -22.04 22.74 -1.29
N ARG A 69 -22.87 21.69 -1.20
CA ARG A 69 -23.21 21.07 0.08
C ARG A 69 -22.00 20.45 0.77
N GLU A 70 -21.11 19.85 0.00
CA GLU A 70 -19.83 19.36 0.51
C GLU A 70 -19.05 20.51 1.17
N SER A 71 -18.85 21.65 0.49
CA SER A 71 -18.19 22.83 1.06
C SER A 71 -18.84 23.35 2.37
N SER A 72 -20.17 23.28 2.49
CA SER A 72 -20.87 23.63 3.74
C SER A 72 -20.68 22.61 4.86
N SER A 73 -20.57 21.32 4.53
CA SER A 73 -20.26 20.25 5.48
C SER A 73 -18.80 20.31 5.94
N LEU A 74 -17.87 20.73 5.08
CA LEU A 74 -16.44 20.92 5.40
C LEU A 74 -16.18 22.14 6.29
N THR A 75 -16.97 23.22 6.17
CA THR A 75 -16.78 24.43 6.98
C THR A 75 -17.23 24.28 8.43
N ASN A 76 -18.19 23.38 8.71
CA ASN A 76 -18.61 23.04 10.07
C ASN A 76 -17.67 22.03 10.77
N ASN A 77 -16.93 21.23 10.02
CA ASN A 77 -15.97 20.28 10.57
C ASN A 77 -14.53 20.78 10.36
N ASN A 78 -13.97 21.38 11.41
CA ASN A 78 -12.66 22.03 11.49
C ASN A 78 -11.50 21.24 10.81
N TRP A 79 -11.36 21.34 9.49
CA TRP A 79 -10.42 20.57 8.67
C TRP A 79 -9.03 21.20 8.53
N LYS A 80 -8.87 22.48 8.88
CA LYS A 80 -7.61 23.22 8.63
C LYS A 80 -6.45 22.90 9.57
N ASN A 81 -6.61 22.01 10.56
CA ASN A 81 -5.57 21.76 11.57
C ASN A 81 -4.94 20.35 11.57
N SER A 82 -5.18 19.49 10.58
CA SER A 82 -4.61 18.14 10.60
C SER A 82 -4.07 17.70 9.25
N SER A 83 -2.94 18.28 8.85
CA SER A 83 -1.99 17.65 7.94
C SER A 83 -1.39 16.34 8.50
N ASN A 84 -1.65 16.01 9.77
CA ASN A 84 -1.09 14.83 10.46
C ASN A 84 -2.11 13.84 11.07
N ASN A 85 -3.43 14.02 10.92
CA ASN A 85 -4.39 13.02 11.45
C ASN A 85 -5.09 12.26 10.33
N LEU A 86 -4.60 11.04 10.12
CA LEU A 86 -5.39 9.81 10.18
C LEU A 86 -6.90 9.97 9.97
N ILE A 87 -7.34 9.67 8.74
CA ILE A 87 -8.55 8.88 8.44
C ILE A 87 -9.72 9.15 9.39
N ASN A 88 -10.43 10.26 9.18
CA ASN A 88 -11.66 10.49 9.91
C ASN A 88 -12.77 9.63 9.26
N GLU A 89 -13.01 8.44 9.84
CA GLU A 89 -14.01 7.45 9.39
C GLU A 89 -15.40 8.08 9.15
N GLN A 90 -15.77 9.09 9.96
CA GLN A 90 -17.03 9.83 9.82
C GLN A 90 -17.11 10.62 8.50
N ASN A 91 -15.98 11.13 8.01
CA ASN A 91 -15.97 11.87 6.74
C ASN A 91 -16.09 10.92 5.54
N ILE A 92 -15.48 9.73 5.63
CA ILE A 92 -15.55 8.72 4.56
C ILE A 92 -17.01 8.29 4.32
N GLU A 93 -17.78 8.07 5.38
CA GLU A 93 -19.19 7.70 5.28
C GLU A 93 -20.03 8.81 4.63
N VAL A 94 -19.83 10.07 5.03
CA VAL A 94 -20.52 11.23 4.43
C VAL A 94 -20.25 11.32 2.92
N TYR A 95 -18.99 11.20 2.49
CA TYR A 95 -18.64 11.27 1.07
C TYR A 95 -19.20 10.08 0.28
N THR A 96 -19.11 8.89 0.85
CA THR A 96 -19.66 7.68 0.23
C THR A 96 -21.17 7.82 0.02
N ASN A 97 -21.89 8.30 1.03
CA ASN A 97 -23.35 8.54 0.94
C ASN A 97 -23.70 9.60 -0.10
N LEU A 98 -22.89 10.65 -0.25
CA LEU A 98 -23.08 11.69 -1.26
C LEU A 98 -22.93 11.12 -2.68
N ILE A 99 -21.87 10.36 -2.94
CA ILE A 99 -21.67 9.71 -4.25
C ILE A 99 -22.78 8.69 -4.54
N GLU A 100 -23.18 7.89 -3.54
CA GLU A 100 -24.27 6.94 -3.68
C GLU A 100 -25.60 7.63 -4.03
N THR A 101 -25.90 8.76 -3.40
CA THR A 101 -27.08 9.56 -3.71
C THR A 101 -27.02 10.06 -5.16
N ALA A 102 -25.86 10.57 -5.59
CA ALA A 102 -25.66 11.01 -6.97
C ALA A 102 -25.89 9.87 -7.98
N VAL A 103 -25.35 8.68 -7.70
CA VAL A 103 -25.54 7.47 -8.52
C VAL A 103 -27.01 7.06 -8.56
N ALA A 104 -27.69 7.03 -7.41
CA ALA A 104 -29.10 6.61 -7.31
C ALA A 104 -30.04 7.56 -8.08
N GLU A 105 -29.87 8.87 -7.93
CA GLU A 105 -30.70 9.88 -8.62
C GLU A 105 -30.46 9.84 -10.14
N CYS A 106 -29.19 9.76 -10.56
CA CYS A 106 -28.84 9.63 -11.99
C CYS A 106 -29.41 8.34 -12.58
N ARG A 107 -29.41 7.22 -11.84
CA ARG A 107 -30.02 5.96 -12.27
C ARG A 107 -31.50 6.13 -12.59
N VAL A 108 -32.26 6.72 -11.66
CA VAL A 108 -33.71 6.92 -11.83
C VAL A 108 -34.00 7.73 -13.10
N VAL A 109 -33.22 8.78 -13.36
CA VAL A 109 -33.37 9.60 -14.55
C VAL A 109 -33.04 8.83 -15.83
N VAL A 110 -31.88 8.15 -15.87
CA VAL A 110 -31.46 7.37 -17.04
C VAL A 110 -32.46 6.25 -17.35
N GLU A 111 -32.93 5.52 -16.34
CA GLU A 111 -33.92 4.45 -16.52
C GLU A 111 -35.29 4.99 -16.94
N SER A 112 -35.70 6.15 -16.43
CA SER A 112 -36.95 6.79 -16.86
C SER A 112 -36.90 7.20 -18.32
N GLU A 113 -35.76 7.75 -18.77
CA GLU A 113 -35.53 8.15 -20.15
C GLU A 113 -35.45 6.95 -21.08
N GLN A 114 -34.75 5.89 -20.65
CA GLN A 114 -34.69 4.63 -21.37
C GLN A 114 -36.09 4.04 -21.59
N LYS A 115 -36.90 3.92 -20.52
CA LYS A 115 -38.28 3.40 -20.61
C LYS A 115 -39.13 4.23 -21.57
N PHE A 116 -38.99 5.55 -21.52
CA PHE A 116 -39.67 6.44 -22.45
C PHE A 116 -39.21 6.19 -23.89
N CYS A 117 -37.91 6.17 -24.17
CA CYS A 117 -37.38 5.99 -25.52
C CYS A 117 -37.74 4.63 -26.12
N ILE A 118 -37.69 3.55 -25.33
CA ILE A 118 -38.13 2.21 -25.75
C ILE A 118 -39.59 2.26 -26.24
N ARG A 119 -40.47 2.90 -25.46
CA ARG A 119 -41.90 3.00 -25.78
C ARG A 119 -42.20 3.96 -26.92
N PHE A 120 -41.63 5.16 -26.89
CA PHE A 120 -41.95 6.22 -27.83
C PHE A 120 -41.37 5.97 -29.23
N PHE A 121 -40.14 5.45 -29.30
CA PHE A 121 -39.44 5.15 -30.55
C PHE A 121 -39.59 3.69 -31.01
N HIS A 122 -40.38 2.88 -30.29
CA HIS A 122 -40.67 1.49 -30.66
C HIS A 122 -39.41 0.66 -30.91
N LEU A 123 -38.41 0.80 -30.03
CA LEU A 123 -37.10 0.15 -30.20
C LEU A 123 -37.21 -1.38 -30.20
N ASN A 124 -38.17 -1.95 -29.47
CA ASN A 124 -38.36 -3.41 -29.43
C ASN A 124 -38.83 -4.00 -30.78
N THR A 125 -39.48 -3.22 -31.65
CA THR A 125 -40.13 -3.71 -32.87
C THR A 125 -39.14 -4.25 -33.91
N ASP A 126 -37.94 -3.66 -33.99
CA ASP A 126 -36.91 -4.12 -34.93
C ASP A 126 -36.27 -5.43 -34.47
N VAL A 127 -36.19 -5.64 -33.15
CA VAL A 127 -35.67 -6.87 -32.55
C VAL A 127 -36.68 -8.01 -32.75
N ILE A 128 -37.97 -7.74 -32.50
CA ILE A 128 -39.06 -8.71 -32.65
C ILE A 128 -39.23 -9.15 -34.12
N SER A 129 -39.20 -8.22 -35.07
CA SER A 129 -39.33 -8.54 -36.52
C SER A 129 -38.15 -9.34 -37.09
N GLN A 130 -36.94 -9.11 -36.59
CA GLN A 130 -35.76 -9.92 -36.94
C GLN A 130 -35.82 -11.33 -36.33
N LEU A 131 -36.45 -11.48 -35.16
CA LEU A 131 -36.66 -12.78 -34.52
C LEU A 131 -37.71 -13.62 -35.24
N ASP A 132 -38.80 -13.03 -35.71
CA ASP A 132 -39.79 -13.76 -36.53
C ASP A 132 -39.14 -14.34 -37.80
N SER A 133 -38.07 -13.72 -38.28
CA SER A 133 -37.26 -14.22 -39.41
C SER A 133 -36.23 -15.28 -38.98
N GLU A 134 -35.65 -15.18 -37.77
CA GLU A 134 -34.61 -16.10 -37.23
C GLU A 134 -35.19 -17.36 -36.52
N LEU A 135 -36.38 -17.29 -35.92
CA LEU A 135 -37.08 -18.38 -35.23
C LEU A 135 -37.49 -19.52 -36.18
N ASN A 136 -37.56 -19.24 -37.49
CA ASN A 136 -37.72 -20.26 -38.52
C ASN A 136 -36.47 -21.16 -38.69
N ASN A 137 -35.35 -20.93 -37.97
CA ASN A 137 -34.07 -21.58 -38.27
C ASN A 137 -33.20 -22.16 -37.12
N LYS A 138 -33.55 -22.13 -35.81
CA LYS A 138 -33.13 -23.10 -34.72
C LYS A 138 -33.25 -22.58 -33.26
N ASN A 139 -33.37 -23.57 -32.34
CA ASN A 139 -33.28 -23.69 -30.86
C ASN A 139 -33.13 -22.44 -29.93
N GLY A 140 -33.94 -22.43 -28.85
CA GLY A 140 -34.38 -21.26 -28.08
C GLY A 140 -33.58 -20.76 -26.86
N GLU A 141 -32.36 -21.23 -26.56
CA GLU A 141 -31.57 -20.69 -25.42
C GLU A 141 -30.45 -19.71 -25.85
N SER A 142 -29.80 -19.93 -26.99
CA SER A 142 -28.78 -19.01 -27.54
C SER A 142 -29.39 -17.76 -28.20
N THR A 143 -30.67 -17.84 -28.57
CA THR A 143 -31.43 -16.76 -29.20
C THR A 143 -31.78 -15.64 -28.21
N ASN A 144 -32.05 -15.95 -26.94
CA ASN A 144 -32.42 -14.96 -25.93
C ASN A 144 -31.25 -14.01 -25.56
N LYS A 145 -30.04 -14.54 -25.39
CA LYS A 145 -28.85 -13.72 -25.12
C LYS A 145 -28.46 -12.85 -26.31
N THR A 146 -28.71 -13.34 -27.53
CA THR A 146 -28.50 -12.59 -28.78
C THR A 146 -29.54 -11.48 -28.93
N MET A 147 -30.78 -11.72 -28.53
CA MET A 147 -31.88 -10.75 -28.50
C MET A 147 -31.61 -9.60 -27.53
N GLU A 148 -31.21 -9.90 -26.29
CA GLU A 148 -30.88 -8.90 -25.28
C GLU A 148 -29.72 -8.01 -25.73
N ASN A 149 -28.68 -8.58 -26.35
CA ASN A 149 -27.55 -7.82 -26.88
C ASN A 149 -27.97 -6.87 -28.01
N LYS A 150 -28.76 -7.34 -28.99
CA LYS A 150 -29.27 -6.51 -30.09
C LYS A 150 -30.15 -5.36 -29.57
N LEU A 151 -31.00 -5.61 -28.58
CA LEU A 151 -31.82 -4.59 -27.94
C LEU A 151 -30.97 -3.56 -27.19
N ASN A 152 -29.97 -4.02 -26.43
CA ASN A 152 -29.03 -3.15 -25.73
C ASN A 152 -28.24 -2.24 -26.68
N ASP A 153 -27.87 -2.73 -27.87
CA ASP A 153 -27.22 -1.93 -28.91
C ASP A 153 -28.15 -0.84 -29.46
N GLN A 154 -29.42 -1.16 -29.70
CA GLN A 154 -30.41 -0.15 -30.14
C GLN A 154 -30.69 0.89 -29.06
N ILE A 155 -30.79 0.47 -27.80
CA ILE A 155 -30.91 1.38 -26.66
C ILE A 155 -29.68 2.29 -26.60
N LYS A 156 -28.47 1.72 -26.67
CA LYS A 156 -27.22 2.49 -26.67
C LYS A 156 -27.17 3.51 -27.80
N PHE A 157 -27.61 3.15 -29.01
CA PHE A 157 -27.70 4.09 -30.13
C PHE A 157 -28.73 5.20 -29.87
N ALA A 158 -29.90 4.85 -29.32
CA ALA A 158 -30.99 5.77 -29.09
C ALA A 158 -30.70 6.77 -27.95
N ILE A 159 -30.16 6.33 -26.81
CA ILE A 159 -29.99 7.18 -25.61
C ILE A 159 -28.54 7.49 -25.25
N GLY A 160 -27.55 6.84 -25.87
CA GLY A 160 -26.17 6.99 -25.44
C GLY A 160 -25.62 8.40 -25.59
N ARG A 161 -26.02 9.09 -26.66
CA ARG A 161 -25.63 10.50 -26.87
C ARG A 161 -26.21 11.43 -25.79
N ILE A 162 -27.39 11.12 -25.25
CA ILE A 162 -28.03 11.94 -24.22
C ILE A 162 -27.18 11.95 -22.94
N PHE A 163 -26.66 10.79 -22.54
CA PHE A 163 -25.96 10.59 -21.27
C PHE A 163 -24.45 10.44 -21.40
N GLU A 164 -23.88 10.62 -22.59
CA GLU A 164 -22.43 10.66 -22.84
C GLU A 164 -21.66 11.56 -21.84
N PRO A 165 -22.16 12.74 -21.41
CA PRO A 165 -21.43 13.58 -20.46
C PRO A 165 -21.42 13.06 -19.01
N LEU A 166 -22.35 12.18 -18.63
CA LEU A 166 -22.60 11.80 -17.24
C LEU A 166 -21.36 11.20 -16.52
N PRO A 167 -20.57 10.29 -17.14
CA PRO A 167 -19.33 9.81 -16.54
C PRO A 167 -18.35 10.94 -16.15
N THR A 168 -18.29 12.02 -16.92
CA THR A 168 -17.40 13.18 -16.63
C THR A 168 -17.85 13.91 -15.37
N TYR A 169 -19.16 14.03 -15.13
CA TYR A 169 -19.67 14.64 -13.90
C TYR A 169 -19.38 13.78 -12.67
N PHE A 170 -19.56 12.46 -12.77
CA PHE A 170 -19.17 11.56 -11.69
C PHE A 170 -17.67 11.64 -11.39
N TYR A 171 -16.82 11.69 -12.43
CA TYR A 171 -15.39 11.89 -12.26
C TYR A 171 -15.09 13.24 -11.57
N GLY A 172 -15.72 14.33 -12.03
CA GLY A 172 -15.57 15.65 -11.43
C GLY A 172 -15.89 15.65 -9.94
N LEU A 173 -17.00 15.02 -9.55
CA LEU A 173 -17.43 14.92 -8.16
C LEU A 173 -16.45 14.14 -7.28
N VAL A 174 -15.88 13.04 -7.80
CA VAL A 174 -14.90 12.24 -7.06
C VAL A 174 -13.54 12.93 -7.00
N SER A 175 -13.17 13.65 -8.07
CA SER A 175 -11.87 14.34 -8.17
C SER A 175 -11.67 15.42 -7.11
N ILE A 176 -12.75 15.89 -6.49
CA ILE A 176 -12.72 16.79 -5.32
C ILE A 176 -11.91 16.15 -4.18
N TYR A 177 -11.94 14.82 -4.05
CA TYR A 177 -11.26 14.08 -2.98
C TYR A 177 -9.84 13.63 -3.32
N ASN A 178 -9.21 14.18 -4.37
CA ASN A 178 -7.89 13.76 -4.83
C ASN A 178 -6.78 13.96 -3.78
N ASP A 179 -6.97 14.85 -2.81
CA ASP A 179 -6.03 15.05 -1.69
C ASP A 179 -6.24 14.04 -0.54
N HIS A 180 -7.32 13.25 -0.60
CA HIS A 180 -7.71 12.28 0.42
C HIS A 180 -7.65 10.84 -0.12
N HIS A 181 -6.42 10.32 -0.26
CA HIS A 181 -6.14 9.03 -0.92
C HIS A 181 -7.06 7.86 -0.47
N ILE A 182 -7.32 7.73 0.83
CA ILE A 182 -8.13 6.63 1.39
C ILE A 182 -9.62 6.80 1.08
N THR A 183 -10.10 8.04 0.98
CA THR A 183 -11.50 8.32 0.65
C THR A 183 -11.84 7.80 -0.75
N ILE A 184 -10.99 8.05 -1.74
CA ILE A 184 -11.18 7.55 -3.11
C ILE A 184 -11.21 6.01 -3.14
N ILE A 185 -10.26 5.37 -2.45
CA ILE A 185 -10.21 3.91 -2.33
C ILE A 185 -11.50 3.38 -1.67
N SER A 186 -11.97 4.05 -0.62
CA SER A 186 -13.20 3.67 0.10
C SER A 186 -14.44 3.77 -0.80
N ILE A 187 -14.58 4.89 -1.52
CA ILE A 187 -15.68 5.10 -2.48
C ILE A 187 -15.67 3.99 -3.53
N TYR A 188 -14.50 3.68 -4.10
CA TYR A 188 -14.35 2.61 -5.08
C TYR A 188 -14.84 1.25 -4.55
N VAL A 189 -14.43 0.89 -3.33
CA VAL A 189 -14.79 -0.39 -2.71
C VAL A 189 -16.28 -0.47 -2.40
N VAL A 190 -16.85 0.59 -1.80
CA VAL A 190 -18.27 0.58 -1.41
C VAL A 190 -19.17 0.52 -2.63
N LEU A 191 -18.89 1.30 -3.68
CA LEU A 191 -19.66 1.28 -4.92
C LEU A 191 -19.53 -0.05 -5.66
N THR A 192 -18.35 -0.69 -5.63
CA THR A 192 -18.18 -2.03 -6.19
C THR A 192 -18.99 -3.06 -5.41
N ARG A 193 -19.02 -3.00 -4.07
CA ARG A 193 -19.85 -3.89 -3.23
C ARG A 193 -21.35 -3.72 -3.52
N LYS A 194 -21.79 -2.49 -3.77
CA LYS A 194 -23.19 -2.17 -4.11
C LYS A 194 -23.50 -2.32 -5.61
N MET A 195 -22.63 -2.93 -6.41
CA MET A 195 -22.83 -3.06 -7.86
C MET A 195 -24.15 -3.75 -8.21
N ASN A 196 -24.51 -4.81 -7.49
CA ASN A 196 -25.79 -5.52 -7.70
C ASN A 196 -27.02 -4.65 -7.41
N ASN A 197 -26.87 -3.59 -6.59
CA ASN A 197 -27.98 -2.69 -6.30
C ASN A 197 -28.24 -1.74 -7.48
N PHE A 198 -27.23 -1.41 -8.29
CA PHE A 198 -27.30 -0.39 -9.35
C PHE A 198 -27.33 -0.96 -10.76
N CYS A 199 -26.87 -2.20 -10.96
CA CYS A 199 -26.80 -2.84 -12.27
C CYS A 199 -28.03 -3.72 -12.54
N ASP A 200 -28.61 -3.53 -13.72
CA ASP A 200 -29.62 -4.40 -14.35
C ASP A 200 -29.13 -4.70 -15.79
N PRO A 201 -29.06 -5.97 -16.24
CA PRO A 201 -28.60 -6.33 -17.60
C PRO A 201 -29.36 -5.63 -18.74
N SER A 202 -30.60 -5.22 -18.48
CA SER A 202 -31.45 -4.50 -19.44
C SER A 202 -31.29 -2.98 -19.38
N SER A 203 -30.55 -2.45 -18.40
CA SER A 203 -30.42 -1.01 -18.14
C SER A 203 -29.15 -0.44 -18.77
N TYR A 204 -29.31 0.63 -19.56
CA TYR A 204 -28.21 1.42 -20.09
C TYR A 204 -27.38 2.07 -18.97
N PHE A 205 -28.00 2.35 -17.82
CA PHE A 205 -27.28 2.87 -16.66
C PHE A 205 -26.16 1.91 -16.20
N SER A 206 -26.33 0.60 -16.35
CA SER A 206 -25.30 -0.40 -16.02
C SER A 206 -24.01 -0.19 -16.83
N ILE A 207 -24.11 0.26 -18.08
CA ILE A 207 -22.96 0.59 -18.94
C ILE A 207 -22.26 1.84 -18.41
N ILE A 208 -23.02 2.88 -18.06
CA ILE A 208 -22.49 4.12 -17.48
C ILE A 208 -21.81 3.81 -16.14
N TYR A 209 -22.49 3.09 -15.25
CA TYR A 209 -21.98 2.72 -13.95
C TYR A 209 -20.70 1.87 -14.04
N GLY A 210 -20.66 0.88 -14.95
CA GLY A 210 -19.45 0.10 -15.23
C GLY A 210 -18.28 0.98 -15.68
N SER A 211 -18.51 1.92 -16.61
CA SER A 211 -17.47 2.86 -17.04
C SER A 211 -17.00 3.80 -15.93
N PHE A 212 -17.91 4.23 -15.05
CA PHE A 212 -17.59 5.01 -13.85
C PHE A 212 -16.74 4.21 -12.86
N LEU A 213 -17.09 2.94 -12.57
CA LEU A 213 -16.29 2.07 -11.71
C LEU A 213 -14.87 1.84 -12.26
N VAL A 214 -14.71 1.74 -13.58
CA VAL A 214 -13.39 1.65 -14.21
C VAL A 214 -12.58 2.94 -14.02
N ALA A 215 -13.21 4.11 -14.16
CA ALA A 215 -12.55 5.39 -13.88
C ALA A 215 -12.15 5.51 -12.40
N LEU A 216 -13.02 5.11 -11.47
CA LEU A 216 -12.75 5.05 -10.04
C LEU A 216 -11.60 4.10 -9.67
N LYS A 217 -11.53 2.93 -10.32
CA LYS A 217 -10.41 2.00 -10.17
C LYS A 217 -9.10 2.67 -10.55
N ARG A 218 -9.06 3.35 -11.71
CA ARG A 218 -7.87 4.06 -12.21
C ARG A 218 -7.43 5.16 -11.24
N LEU A 219 -8.37 5.95 -10.73
CA LEU A 219 -8.09 6.94 -9.69
C LEU A 219 -7.53 6.28 -8.42
N SER A 220 -8.15 5.21 -7.95
CA SER A 220 -7.66 4.50 -6.76
C SER A 220 -6.22 3.98 -6.94
N ASP A 221 -5.90 3.44 -8.12
CA ASP A 221 -4.55 3.00 -8.46
C ASP A 221 -3.56 4.19 -8.54
N GLU A 222 -4.00 5.35 -9.02
CA GLU A 222 -3.18 6.58 -9.02
C GLU A 222 -2.89 7.08 -7.59
N GLN A 223 -3.91 7.14 -6.74
CA GLN A 223 -3.78 7.52 -5.33
C GLN A 223 -2.83 6.57 -4.59
N MET A 224 -2.94 5.27 -4.89
CA MET A 224 -2.05 4.25 -4.37
C MET A 224 -0.59 4.49 -4.79
N ASN A 225 -0.35 4.79 -6.08
CA ASN A 225 0.98 5.10 -6.58
C ASN A 225 1.57 6.38 -5.93
N GLN A 226 0.73 7.37 -5.58
CA GLN A 226 1.17 8.56 -4.85
C GLN A 226 1.63 8.22 -3.43
N ILE A 227 0.88 7.37 -2.71
CA ILE A 227 1.30 6.85 -1.39
C ILE A 227 2.62 6.07 -1.52
N GLU A 228 2.72 5.17 -2.50
CA GLU A 228 3.94 4.38 -2.78
C GLU A 228 5.16 5.28 -3.01
N ASN A 229 5.01 6.32 -3.83
CA ASN A 229 6.06 7.31 -4.06
C ASN A 229 6.44 8.05 -2.77
N SER A 230 5.46 8.41 -1.93
CA SER A 230 5.72 9.08 -0.65
C SER A 230 6.50 8.21 0.35
N PHE A 231 6.30 6.89 0.30
CA PHE A 231 6.98 5.93 1.17
C PHE A 231 8.40 5.60 0.70
N SER A 232 8.64 5.57 -0.61
CA SER A 232 9.94 5.25 -1.18
C SER A 232 10.87 6.46 -1.31
N LYS A 233 10.35 7.64 -1.70
CA LYS A 233 11.15 8.86 -1.96
C LYS A 233 11.36 9.70 -0.70
N ILE A 234 11.89 9.06 0.34
CA ILE A 234 12.22 9.75 1.59
C ILE A 234 13.47 10.61 1.37
N SER A 235 13.30 11.93 1.47
CA SER A 235 14.40 12.89 1.33
C SER A 235 14.66 13.59 2.67
N ILE A 236 15.91 13.52 3.11
CA ILE A 236 16.36 14.13 4.36
C ILE A 236 17.16 15.36 3.97
N THR A 237 16.54 16.52 4.14
CA THR A 237 17.09 17.81 3.70
C THR A 237 18.04 18.43 4.71
N LYS A 238 17.84 18.15 6.00
CA LYS A 238 18.65 18.69 7.10
C LYS A 238 19.53 17.62 7.71
N ARG A 239 20.77 17.98 8.06
CA ARG A 239 21.69 17.06 8.72
C ARG A 239 21.20 16.73 10.14
N GLN A 240 20.66 15.53 10.33
CA GLN A 240 20.00 15.15 11.57
C GLN A 240 20.19 13.67 11.91
N ARG A 241 19.85 13.32 13.16
CA ARG A 241 19.67 11.93 13.56
C ARG A 241 18.37 11.43 12.96
N ILE A 242 18.42 10.25 12.33
CA ILE A 242 17.26 9.60 11.74
C ILE A 242 16.77 8.58 12.76
N GLY A 243 15.55 8.79 13.27
CA GLY A 243 14.87 7.80 14.10
C GLY A 243 13.94 6.91 13.29
N ILE A 244 12.89 6.40 13.93
CA ILE A 244 11.83 5.65 13.25
C ILE A 244 11.12 6.56 12.25
N LEU A 245 11.02 6.13 11.00
CA LEU A 245 10.39 6.85 9.92
C LEU A 245 8.86 6.84 10.10
N ASP A 246 8.24 8.01 9.99
CA ASP A 246 6.79 8.20 10.10
C ASP A 246 5.99 7.35 9.08
N THR A 247 6.61 7.03 7.93
CA THR A 247 6.03 6.15 6.90
C THR A 247 5.62 4.78 7.45
N ILE A 248 6.34 4.26 8.45
CA ILE A 248 6.05 2.97 9.10
C ILE A 248 4.72 3.06 9.88
N GLY A 249 4.54 4.12 10.69
CA GLY A 249 3.29 4.35 11.43
C GLY A 249 2.10 4.67 10.51
N ARG A 250 2.33 5.47 9.46
CA ARG A 250 1.34 5.76 8.42
C ARG A 250 0.86 4.50 7.71
N PHE A 251 1.77 3.60 7.35
CA PHE A 251 1.42 2.31 6.77
C PHE A 251 0.55 1.47 7.72
N GLY A 252 0.95 1.35 8.99
CA GLY A 252 0.19 0.55 9.96
C GLY A 252 -1.26 1.01 10.08
N SER A 253 -1.47 2.33 10.10
CA SER A 253 -2.81 2.91 10.19
C SER A 253 -3.62 2.82 8.90
N LEU A 254 -2.96 3.01 7.76
CA LEU A 254 -3.55 2.80 6.43
C LEU A 254 -4.00 1.35 6.28
N ALA A 255 -3.15 0.37 6.62
CA ALA A 255 -3.46 -1.04 6.52
C ALA A 255 -4.66 -1.41 7.40
N LYS A 256 -4.70 -0.96 8.66
CA LYS A 256 -5.85 -1.19 9.56
C LYS A 256 -7.16 -0.68 8.95
N SER A 257 -7.15 0.53 8.39
CA SER A 257 -8.35 1.14 7.82
C SER A 257 -8.77 0.46 6.52
N SER A 258 -7.82 0.15 5.64
CA SER A 258 -8.10 -0.57 4.40
C SER A 258 -8.65 -1.97 4.65
N ILE A 259 -8.16 -2.71 5.66
CA ILE A 259 -8.74 -4.01 6.02
C ILE A 259 -10.21 -3.89 6.42
N LYS A 260 -10.56 -2.87 7.21
CA LYS A 260 -11.96 -2.61 7.58
C LYS A 260 -12.82 -2.31 6.35
N ILE A 261 -12.35 -1.42 5.46
CA ILE A 261 -13.06 -1.04 4.24
C ILE A 261 -13.31 -2.24 3.32
N PHE A 262 -12.33 -3.15 3.20
CA PHE A 262 -12.39 -4.32 2.32
C PHE A 262 -12.96 -5.58 3.00
N ALA A 263 -13.38 -5.53 4.27
CA ALA A 263 -13.77 -6.71 5.04
C ALA A 263 -14.84 -7.58 4.33
N GLU A 264 -15.82 -6.91 3.72
CA GLU A 264 -16.94 -7.51 2.98
C GLU A 264 -16.82 -7.35 1.45
N SER A 265 -15.64 -6.98 0.96
CA SER A 265 -15.42 -6.75 -0.47
C SER A 265 -14.92 -8.03 -1.16
N GLU A 266 -15.40 -8.28 -2.37
CA GLU A 266 -14.82 -9.29 -3.28
C GLU A 266 -13.46 -8.85 -3.85
N ARG A 267 -13.08 -7.58 -3.66
CA ARG A 267 -11.84 -6.98 -4.19
C ARG A 267 -10.62 -7.12 -3.27
N LYS A 268 -10.61 -8.09 -2.34
CA LYS A 268 -9.49 -8.31 -1.41
C LYS A 268 -8.14 -8.53 -2.12
N VAL A 269 -8.17 -9.13 -3.31
CA VAL A 269 -6.97 -9.33 -4.15
C VAL A 269 -6.31 -8.00 -4.55
N ASP A 270 -7.10 -6.94 -4.76
CA ASP A 270 -6.54 -5.61 -5.06
C ASP A 270 -5.85 -5.03 -3.82
N LEU A 271 -6.45 -5.18 -2.64
CA LEU A 271 -5.85 -4.76 -1.38
C LEU A 271 -4.53 -5.50 -1.11
N ASP A 272 -4.48 -6.81 -1.31
CA ASP A 272 -3.26 -7.60 -1.09
C ASP A 272 -2.11 -7.11 -1.97
N LYS A 273 -2.37 -6.91 -3.28
CA LYS A 273 -1.38 -6.35 -4.21
C LYS A 273 -0.89 -4.97 -3.78
N TRP A 274 -1.80 -4.15 -3.27
CA TRP A 274 -1.47 -2.82 -2.80
C TRP A 274 -0.59 -2.85 -1.54
N LEU A 275 -0.99 -3.61 -0.52
CA LEU A 275 -0.23 -3.73 0.71
C LEU A 275 1.18 -4.28 0.46
N GLU A 276 1.32 -5.22 -0.47
CA GLU A 276 2.63 -5.73 -0.88
C GLU A 276 3.50 -4.63 -1.50
N LYS A 277 2.96 -3.85 -2.44
CA LYS A 277 3.68 -2.72 -3.04
C LYS A 277 4.13 -1.68 -2.01
N LEU A 278 3.26 -1.29 -1.07
CA LEU A 278 3.65 -0.32 -0.03
C LEU A 278 4.72 -0.86 0.88
N THR A 279 4.67 -2.16 1.20
CA THR A 279 5.69 -2.81 2.01
C THR A 279 7.05 -2.74 1.33
N ILE A 280 7.10 -3.01 0.02
CA ILE A 280 8.32 -2.86 -0.78
C ILE A 280 8.79 -1.39 -0.79
N ALA A 281 7.87 -0.44 -0.97
CA ALA A 281 8.19 0.98 -0.99
C ALA A 281 8.78 1.46 0.35
N ILE A 282 8.29 0.96 1.49
CA ILE A 282 8.84 1.28 2.81
C ILE A 282 10.25 0.72 2.95
N ILE A 283 10.50 -0.51 2.50
CA ILE A 283 11.85 -1.10 2.51
C ILE A 283 12.82 -0.23 1.72
N ILE A 284 12.43 0.19 0.51
CA ILE A 284 13.23 1.11 -0.32
C ILE A 284 13.41 2.46 0.38
N GLY A 285 12.37 2.99 1.01
CA GLY A 285 12.43 4.25 1.76
C GLY A 285 13.41 4.19 2.94
N ILE A 286 13.45 3.07 3.66
CA ILE A 286 14.39 2.84 4.76
C ILE A 286 15.83 2.83 4.22
N ASP A 287 16.08 2.13 3.11
CA ASP A 287 17.40 2.07 2.49
C ASP A 287 17.84 3.47 2.00
N ASN A 288 16.96 4.22 1.35
CA ASN A 288 17.22 5.61 0.92
C ASN A 288 17.51 6.54 2.10
N ALA A 289 16.78 6.39 3.21
CA ALA A 289 17.02 7.18 4.42
C ALA A 289 18.38 6.84 5.05
N ALA A 290 18.74 5.56 5.09
CA ALA A 290 20.01 5.10 5.65
C ALA A 290 21.24 5.57 4.85
N GLU A 291 21.10 5.69 3.53
CA GLU A 291 22.17 6.15 2.62
C GLU A 291 22.24 7.67 2.49
N SER A 292 21.34 8.40 3.17
CA SER A 292 21.32 9.85 3.09
C SER A 292 22.63 10.46 3.59
N PRO A 293 23.29 11.34 2.81
CA PRO A 293 24.52 12.04 3.25
C PRO A 293 24.25 12.97 4.44
N ASN A 294 22.98 13.28 4.71
CA ASN A 294 22.55 14.12 5.81
C ASN A 294 22.28 13.32 7.10
N SER A 295 22.47 12.01 7.12
CA SER A 295 22.37 11.21 8.35
C SER A 295 23.54 11.49 9.31
N LYS A 296 23.24 11.69 10.60
CA LYS A 296 24.24 11.68 11.67
C LYS A 296 24.49 10.28 12.26
N CYS A 297 23.66 9.30 11.91
CA CYS A 297 23.76 7.92 12.40
C CYS A 297 24.39 7.00 11.35
N PRO A 298 25.12 5.95 11.77
CA PRO A 298 25.56 4.91 10.84
C PRO A 298 24.37 4.30 10.08
N ALA A 299 24.55 4.00 8.80
CA ALA A 299 23.49 3.45 7.95
C ALA A 299 22.90 2.14 8.51
N ALA A 300 23.75 1.27 9.07
CA ALA A 300 23.33 0.03 9.71
C ALA A 300 22.39 0.27 10.91
N VAL A 301 22.58 1.36 11.67
CA VAL A 301 21.69 1.72 12.80
C VAL A 301 20.32 2.17 12.28
N VAL A 302 20.29 3.04 11.27
CA VAL A 302 19.04 3.52 10.67
C VAL A 302 18.22 2.34 10.14
N ARG A 303 18.86 1.42 9.40
CA ARG A 303 18.21 0.19 8.91
C ARG A 303 17.72 -0.70 10.05
N MET A 304 18.57 -0.95 11.05
CA MET A 304 18.24 -1.82 12.17
C MET A 304 17.02 -1.32 12.96
N GLU A 305 16.99 -0.05 13.38
CA GLU A 305 15.87 0.53 14.11
C GLU A 305 14.58 0.49 13.29
N ASN A 306 14.65 0.90 12.02
CA ASN A 306 13.47 0.99 11.17
C ASN A 306 12.93 -0.38 10.72
N PHE A 307 13.78 -1.34 10.38
CA PHE A 307 13.33 -2.69 10.06
C PHE A 307 12.76 -3.41 11.29
N HIS A 308 13.28 -3.14 12.50
CA HIS A 308 12.69 -3.66 13.73
C HIS A 308 11.29 -3.10 13.99
N ALA A 309 11.12 -1.78 13.89
CA ALA A 309 9.84 -1.12 14.03
C ALA A 309 8.83 -1.62 12.98
N PHE A 310 9.28 -1.75 11.73
CA PHE A 310 8.41 -2.21 10.66
C PHE A 310 8.00 -3.68 10.81
N TYR A 311 8.94 -4.55 11.19
CA TYR A 311 8.63 -5.94 11.54
C TYR A 311 7.59 -6.05 12.66
N SER A 312 7.67 -5.19 13.66
CA SER A 312 6.72 -5.15 14.78
C SER A 312 5.31 -4.81 14.30
N ILE A 313 5.17 -3.80 13.44
CA ILE A 313 3.87 -3.46 12.82
C ILE A 313 3.34 -4.63 11.97
N LEU A 314 4.17 -5.24 11.11
CA LEU A 314 3.74 -6.38 10.29
C LEU A 314 3.31 -7.58 11.16
N SER A 315 3.97 -7.77 12.31
CA SER A 315 3.66 -8.82 13.27
C SER A 315 2.38 -8.56 14.06
N GLU A 316 2.05 -7.29 14.32
CA GLU A 316 0.79 -6.88 14.93
C GLU A 316 -0.39 -7.08 13.96
N LEU A 317 -0.23 -6.64 12.71
CA LEU A 317 -1.29 -6.68 11.70
C LEU A 317 -1.65 -8.10 11.26
N LYS A 318 -0.68 -9.02 11.22
CA LYS A 318 -0.86 -10.45 10.87
C LYS A 318 -1.61 -10.68 9.54
N ILE A 319 -1.29 -9.87 8.53
CA ILE A 319 -1.91 -9.96 7.20
C ILE A 319 -1.25 -11.09 6.40
N PRO A 320 -1.97 -12.13 5.95
CA PRO A 320 -1.37 -13.30 5.31
C PRO A 320 -0.55 -12.99 4.05
N CYS A 321 -1.02 -12.09 3.19
CA CYS A 321 -0.30 -11.72 1.97
C CYS A 321 1.07 -11.05 2.23
N LEU A 322 1.31 -10.56 3.46
CA LEU A 322 2.56 -9.92 3.86
C LEU A 322 3.52 -10.85 4.59
N ASP A 323 3.21 -12.14 4.74
CA ASP A 323 4.06 -13.07 5.50
C ASP A 323 5.47 -13.22 4.92
N ALA A 324 5.59 -13.27 3.60
CA ALA A 324 6.89 -13.31 2.92
C ALA A 324 7.69 -12.04 3.21
N ARG A 325 7.06 -10.88 3.13
CA ARG A 325 7.69 -9.58 3.42
C ARG A 325 8.06 -9.43 4.89
N ARG A 326 7.23 -9.91 5.80
CA ARG A 326 7.56 -9.94 7.23
C ARG A 326 8.83 -10.74 7.51
N LYS A 327 9.01 -11.88 6.84
CA LYS A 327 10.26 -12.68 6.94
C LYS A 327 11.46 -11.94 6.34
N GLU A 328 11.29 -11.29 5.19
CA GLU A 328 12.33 -10.48 4.54
C GLU A 328 12.77 -9.31 5.43
N VAL A 329 11.83 -8.55 6.00
CA VAL A 329 12.13 -7.43 6.91
C VAL A 329 12.86 -7.93 8.16
N ARG A 330 12.45 -9.08 8.71
CA ARG A 330 13.14 -9.72 9.84
C ARG A 330 14.59 -10.08 9.49
N GLN A 331 14.82 -10.64 8.31
CA GLN A 331 16.15 -10.99 7.82
C GLN A 331 17.02 -9.74 7.65
N LYS A 332 16.52 -8.71 6.96
CA LYS A 332 17.21 -7.42 6.80
C LYS A 332 17.56 -6.79 8.14
N TYR A 333 16.68 -6.90 9.15
CA TYR A 333 16.98 -6.50 10.52
C TYR A 333 18.18 -7.28 11.10
N GLN A 334 18.16 -8.62 11.07
CA GLN A 334 19.28 -9.44 11.59
C GLN A 334 20.61 -9.17 10.86
N GLU A 335 20.57 -9.02 9.54
CA GLU A 335 21.74 -8.69 8.74
C GLU A 335 22.35 -7.36 9.15
N ASN A 336 21.52 -6.32 9.36
CA ASN A 336 22.00 -5.00 9.78
C ASN A 336 22.50 -4.98 11.24
N VAL A 337 21.91 -5.78 12.13
CA VAL A 337 22.51 -6.02 13.48
C VAL A 337 23.92 -6.57 13.32
N THR A 338 24.11 -7.57 12.46
CA THR A 338 25.41 -8.23 12.25
C THR A 338 26.44 -7.27 11.65
N ILE A 339 26.04 -6.48 10.65
CA ILE A 339 26.89 -5.44 10.04
C ILE A 339 27.30 -4.41 11.10
N TYR A 340 26.34 -3.88 11.86
CA TYR A 340 26.62 -2.89 12.88
C TYR A 340 27.56 -3.42 13.97
N VAL A 341 27.32 -4.66 14.44
CA VAL A 341 28.18 -5.32 15.43
C VAL A 341 29.60 -5.44 14.90
N ARG A 342 29.78 -5.90 13.66
CA ARG A 342 31.09 -6.04 13.03
C ARG A 342 31.82 -4.69 12.89
N GLU A 343 31.13 -3.66 12.43
CA GLU A 343 31.69 -2.31 12.25
C GLU A 343 32.09 -1.68 13.59
N MET A 344 31.30 -1.87 14.64
CA MET A 344 31.53 -1.27 15.95
C MET A 344 32.57 -2.02 16.77
N LEU A 345 32.57 -3.35 16.73
CA LEU A 345 33.55 -4.20 17.40
C LEU A 345 34.91 -4.10 16.71
N GLY A 346 34.92 -3.95 15.39
CA GLY A 346 36.15 -3.84 14.59
C GLY A 346 37.00 -5.11 14.68
N ARG A 347 38.29 -4.94 14.97
CA ARG A 347 39.24 -6.03 15.26
C ARG A 347 39.67 -5.96 16.72
N PRO A 348 38.84 -6.45 17.67
CA PRO A 348 39.27 -6.47 19.05
C PRO A 348 40.46 -7.42 19.16
N LEU A 349 41.39 -7.11 20.07
CA LEU A 349 42.63 -7.88 20.24
C LEU A 349 43.49 -7.97 18.94
N GLU A 350 43.57 -6.88 18.18
CA GLU A 350 44.23 -6.83 16.86
C GLU A 350 45.61 -7.53 16.78
N LYS A 351 46.51 -7.36 17.77
CA LYS A 351 47.82 -8.05 17.75
C LYS A 351 47.69 -9.56 17.90
N ILE A 352 46.73 -10.02 18.71
CA ILE A 352 46.40 -11.44 18.87
C ILE A 352 45.79 -11.96 17.56
N HIS A 353 44.85 -11.21 16.97
CA HIS A 353 44.24 -11.56 15.69
C HIS A 353 45.29 -11.71 14.58
N ASN A 354 46.16 -10.71 14.39
CA ASN A 354 47.19 -10.73 13.35
C ASN A 354 48.23 -11.84 13.56
N PHE A 355 48.51 -12.21 14.83
CA PHE A 355 49.38 -13.33 15.15
C PHE A 355 48.76 -14.67 14.74
N PHE A 356 47.50 -14.90 15.13
CA PHE A 356 46.81 -16.16 14.82
C PHE A 356 46.41 -16.28 13.34
N GLU A 357 46.06 -15.18 12.66
CA GLU A 357 45.80 -15.19 11.21
C GLU A 357 47.04 -15.67 10.43
N ARG A 358 48.24 -15.29 10.86
CA ARG A 358 49.49 -15.75 10.24
C ARG A 358 49.75 -17.24 10.53
N ILE A 359 49.44 -17.70 11.73
CA ILE A 359 49.51 -19.13 12.11
C ILE A 359 48.58 -19.96 11.21
N GLU A 360 47.34 -19.51 11.02
CA GLU A 360 46.36 -20.19 10.18
C GLU A 360 46.82 -20.27 8.72
N ARG A 361 47.38 -19.19 8.16
CA ARG A 361 47.98 -19.22 6.81
C ARG A 361 49.13 -20.21 6.68
N LEU A 362 49.95 -20.36 7.72
CA LEU A 362 51.03 -21.38 7.71
C LEU A 362 50.46 -22.80 7.73
N MET A 363 49.38 -23.03 8.49
CA MET A 363 48.67 -24.30 8.49
C MET A 363 48.02 -24.61 7.14
N GLU A 364 47.44 -23.61 6.48
CA GLU A 364 46.89 -23.74 5.13
C GLU A 364 47.96 -24.08 4.10
N ASN A 365 49.18 -23.57 4.28
CA ASN A 365 50.35 -23.89 3.45
C ASN A 365 50.98 -25.27 3.77
N GLY A 366 50.33 -26.07 4.63
CA GLY A 366 50.71 -27.47 4.89
C GLY A 366 51.65 -27.69 6.08
N ILE A 367 51.97 -26.66 6.87
CA ILE A 367 52.77 -26.82 8.09
C ILE A 367 51.92 -27.51 9.16
N SER A 368 52.49 -28.53 9.82
CA SER A 368 51.78 -29.23 10.89
C SER A 368 51.58 -28.29 12.09
N PRO A 369 50.41 -28.30 12.77
CA PRO A 369 50.17 -27.47 13.97
C PRO A 369 51.26 -27.61 15.05
N GLN A 370 51.86 -28.79 15.16
CA GLN A 370 52.90 -29.10 16.14
C GLN A 370 54.25 -28.42 15.82
N GLU A 371 54.49 -28.10 14.55
CA GLU A 371 55.74 -27.50 14.07
C GLU A 371 55.77 -25.98 14.27
N ILE A 372 54.60 -25.35 14.36
CA ILE A 372 54.43 -23.90 14.48
C ILE A 372 55.19 -23.32 15.67
N SER A 373 55.24 -24.05 16.80
CA SER A 373 55.93 -23.56 18.00
C SER A 373 57.46 -23.51 17.87
N TYR A 374 58.04 -24.16 16.86
CA TYR A 374 59.48 -24.14 16.56
C TYR A 374 59.89 -22.99 15.62
N GLU A 375 58.94 -22.39 14.90
CA GLU A 375 59.19 -21.21 14.08
C GLU A 375 59.51 -20.01 14.96
N GLN A 376 60.63 -19.33 14.69
CA GLN A 376 61.13 -18.25 15.56
C GLN A 376 60.09 -17.12 15.76
N GLN A 377 59.34 -16.80 14.70
CA GLN A 377 58.30 -15.76 14.70
C GLN A 377 57.01 -16.18 15.40
N PHE A 378 56.84 -17.46 15.71
CA PHE A 378 55.67 -18.03 16.38
C PHE A 378 56.08 -18.84 17.62
N SER A 379 57.25 -18.54 18.19
CA SER A 379 57.76 -19.22 19.37
C SER A 379 56.86 -19.01 20.59
N ARG A 380 57.01 -19.88 21.61
CA ARG A 380 56.28 -19.75 22.89
C ARG A 380 56.51 -18.42 23.59
N ILE A 381 57.71 -17.84 23.43
CA ILE A 381 58.06 -16.53 23.99
C ILE A 381 57.25 -15.43 23.29
N GLU A 382 57.14 -15.53 21.96
CA GLU A 382 56.38 -14.58 21.16
C GLU A 382 54.88 -14.67 21.43
N LEU A 383 54.33 -15.89 21.55
CA LEU A 383 52.95 -16.10 21.98
C LEU A 383 52.68 -15.43 23.34
N LYS A 384 53.57 -15.60 24.32
CA LYS A 384 53.44 -14.95 25.63
C LYS A 384 53.50 -13.42 25.53
N ARG A 385 54.33 -12.87 24.64
CA ARG A 385 54.41 -11.42 24.39
C ARG A 385 53.13 -10.86 23.79
N VAL A 386 52.51 -11.58 22.86
CA VAL A 386 51.28 -11.14 22.18
C VAL A 386 50.06 -11.24 23.10
N THR A 387 49.97 -12.28 23.92
CA THR A 387 48.87 -12.50 24.87
C THR A 387 48.87 -11.50 26.04
N THR A 388 50.05 -11.12 26.54
CA THR A 388 50.22 -10.11 27.60
C THR A 388 50.00 -8.67 27.13
N ALA A 389 49.84 -8.45 25.82
CA ALA A 389 49.59 -7.12 25.26
C ALA A 389 48.16 -6.59 25.50
N TYR A 390 47.26 -7.40 26.04
CA TYR A 390 45.86 -7.05 26.28
C TYR A 390 45.41 -7.43 27.70
N PRO A 391 45.82 -6.67 28.72
CA PRO A 391 45.42 -6.95 30.09
C PRO A 391 43.93 -6.72 30.31
N ALA A 392 43.35 -7.53 31.22
CA ALA A 392 41.93 -7.52 31.56
C ALA A 392 41.35 -6.10 31.81
N LYS A 393 42.10 -5.24 32.49
CA LYS A 393 41.70 -3.84 32.75
C LYS A 393 41.53 -3.02 31.47
N GLU A 394 42.41 -3.19 30.48
CA GLU A 394 42.34 -2.46 29.22
C GLU A 394 41.21 -2.98 28.34
N VAL A 395 41.03 -4.31 28.28
CA VAL A 395 39.91 -4.94 27.56
C VAL A 395 38.57 -4.46 28.13
N LYS A 396 38.41 -4.48 29.46
CA LYS A 396 37.20 -3.99 30.14
C LYS A 396 36.94 -2.51 29.85
N LYS A 397 37.97 -1.65 29.94
CA LYS A 397 37.86 -0.22 29.61
C LYS A 397 37.47 0.00 28.15
N GLY A 398 37.98 -0.82 27.23
CA GLY A 398 37.59 -0.81 25.82
C GLY A 398 36.10 -1.12 25.63
N LEU A 399 35.61 -2.17 26.31
CA LEU A 399 34.19 -2.56 26.29
C LEU A 399 33.28 -1.48 26.91
N GLU A 400 33.68 -0.85 28.01
CA GLU A 400 32.94 0.27 28.62
C GLU A 400 32.80 1.46 27.65
N ASN A 401 33.87 1.81 26.94
CA ASN A 401 33.84 2.87 25.93
C ASN A 401 32.98 2.49 24.72
N LEU A 402 33.04 1.23 24.30
CA LEU A 402 32.24 0.69 23.21
C LEU A 402 30.74 0.76 23.56
N TYR A 403 30.36 0.33 24.76
CA TYR A 403 28.99 0.41 25.26
C TYR A 403 28.45 1.85 25.19
N LYS A 404 29.17 2.81 25.76
CA LYS A 404 28.81 4.24 25.72
C LYS A 404 28.69 4.79 24.30
N LYS A 405 29.44 4.25 23.35
CA LYS A 405 29.36 4.66 21.94
C LYS A 405 28.09 4.11 21.28
N ILE A 406 27.74 2.86 21.56
CA ILE A 406 26.51 2.21 21.06
C ILE A 406 25.28 2.88 21.64
N GLU A 407 25.28 3.14 22.96
CA GLU A 407 24.21 3.85 23.67
C GLU A 407 23.93 5.23 23.03
N LYS A 408 24.97 5.95 22.59
CA LYS A 408 24.81 7.21 21.86
C LYS A 408 24.25 7.04 20.44
N HIS A 409 24.56 5.93 19.77
CA HIS A 409 24.11 5.65 18.42
C HIS A 409 22.66 5.17 18.36
N LEU A 410 22.20 4.39 19.36
CA LEU A 410 20.84 3.87 19.46
C LEU A 410 19.91 4.85 20.16
N SER A 411 18.70 5.01 19.63
CA SER A 411 17.73 6.01 20.09
C SER A 411 17.32 5.70 21.53
N SER A 412 17.22 6.72 22.39
CA SER A 412 17.03 6.58 23.86
C SER A 412 15.76 5.83 24.29
N ASN A 413 14.86 5.54 23.36
CA ASN A 413 13.54 4.98 23.64
C ASN A 413 13.50 3.44 23.58
N ASP A 414 14.49 2.78 22.94
CA ASP A 414 14.49 1.32 22.74
C ASP A 414 15.63 0.62 23.51
N SER A 415 15.47 0.50 24.82
CA SER A 415 16.39 -0.26 25.69
C SER A 415 16.49 -1.73 25.28
N SER A 416 15.46 -2.28 24.65
CA SER A 416 15.44 -3.66 24.13
C SER A 416 16.45 -3.87 23.00
N LEU A 417 16.59 -2.92 22.07
CA LEU A 417 17.48 -3.05 20.93
C LEU A 417 18.95 -2.96 21.36
N LEU A 418 19.25 -2.08 22.32
CA LEU A 418 20.58 -2.00 22.93
C LEU A 418 20.98 -3.33 23.57
N GLN A 419 20.08 -3.96 24.33
CA GLN A 419 20.34 -5.28 24.93
C GLN A 419 20.61 -6.35 23.88
N VAL A 420 19.83 -6.38 22.78
CA VAL A 420 20.02 -7.35 21.69
C VAL A 420 21.38 -7.16 21.03
N VAL A 421 21.74 -5.93 20.68
CA VAL A 421 23.04 -5.62 20.06
C VAL A 421 24.19 -5.97 21.02
N TRP A 422 24.07 -5.61 22.30
CA TRP A 422 25.10 -5.89 23.30
C TRP A 422 25.33 -7.38 23.49
N ARG A 423 24.25 -8.17 23.52
CA ARG A 423 24.34 -9.64 23.57
C ARG A 423 24.98 -10.21 22.31
N GLN A 424 24.63 -9.70 21.12
CA GLN A 424 25.26 -10.15 19.87
C GLN A 424 26.77 -9.83 19.83
N MET A 425 27.18 -8.68 20.36
CA MET A 425 28.59 -8.33 20.52
C MET A 425 29.32 -9.26 21.48
N GLN A 426 28.68 -9.62 22.60
CA GLN A 426 29.21 -10.59 23.54
C GLN A 426 29.47 -11.93 22.86
N GLU A 427 28.50 -12.44 22.11
CA GLU A 427 28.62 -13.70 21.37
C GLU A 427 29.76 -13.66 20.35
N GLU A 428 29.85 -12.59 19.55
CA GLU A 428 30.91 -12.43 18.55
C GLU A 428 32.30 -12.39 19.21
N PHE A 429 32.45 -11.64 20.30
CA PHE A 429 33.72 -11.54 21.00
C PHE A 429 34.11 -12.86 21.69
N LEU A 430 33.14 -13.56 22.29
CA LEU A 430 33.35 -14.88 22.87
C LEU A 430 33.78 -15.90 21.81
N ASN A 431 33.18 -15.87 20.62
CA ASN A 431 33.56 -16.77 19.52
C ASN A 431 35.01 -16.54 19.08
N GLN A 432 35.46 -15.29 18.99
CA GLN A 432 36.85 -14.96 18.67
C GLN A 432 37.82 -15.47 19.74
N VAL A 433 37.52 -15.24 21.02
CA VAL A 433 38.38 -15.72 22.12
C VAL A 433 38.43 -17.24 22.18
N LYS A 434 37.29 -17.93 22.00
CA LYS A 434 37.24 -19.40 21.89
C LYS A 434 38.09 -19.90 20.72
N HIS A 435 38.04 -19.24 19.57
CA HIS A 435 38.85 -19.58 18.40
C HIS A 435 40.35 -19.49 18.70
N TYR A 436 40.80 -18.41 19.34
CA TYR A 436 42.20 -18.26 19.73
C TYR A 436 42.62 -19.31 20.77
N GLN A 437 41.78 -19.60 21.78
CA GLN A 437 42.06 -20.66 22.75
C GLN A 437 42.20 -22.04 22.07
N GLN A 438 41.36 -22.33 21.06
CA GLN A 438 41.48 -23.56 20.27
C GLN A 438 42.80 -23.60 19.49
N LEU A 439 43.21 -22.52 18.83
CA LEU A 439 44.49 -22.46 18.12
C LEU A 439 45.69 -22.62 19.06
N ILE A 440 45.65 -22.02 20.26
CA ILE A 440 46.67 -22.21 21.30
C ILE A 440 46.76 -23.69 21.68
N SER A 441 45.62 -24.32 21.97
CA SER A 441 45.56 -25.73 22.37
C SER A 441 46.11 -26.69 21.31
N LYS A 442 45.91 -26.36 20.01
CA LYS A 442 46.38 -27.16 18.89
C LYS A 442 47.87 -26.97 18.60
N CYS A 443 48.36 -25.72 18.63
CA CYS A 443 49.70 -25.38 18.15
C CYS A 443 50.77 -25.35 19.26
N TYR A 444 50.36 -25.23 20.53
CA TYR A 444 51.26 -25.02 21.68
C TYR A 444 51.00 -26.00 22.83
N LEU A 445 50.94 -27.29 22.51
CA LEU A 445 50.74 -28.37 23.48
C LEU A 445 51.74 -28.31 24.64
N GLY A 446 51.23 -28.40 25.87
CA GLY A 446 52.04 -28.41 27.10
C GLY A 446 52.68 -27.06 27.48
N SER A 447 52.39 -25.97 26.75
CA SER A 447 52.97 -24.65 27.03
C SER A 447 52.42 -23.98 28.30
N LYS A 448 51.21 -24.37 28.74
CA LYS A 448 50.44 -23.72 29.82
C LYS A 448 50.26 -22.20 29.60
N ILE A 449 50.34 -21.73 28.36
CA ILE A 449 50.10 -20.33 27.99
C ILE A 449 48.60 -20.19 27.69
N GLU A 450 47.95 -19.24 28.35
CA GLU A 450 46.55 -18.91 28.15
C GLU A 450 46.42 -17.41 27.81
N LEU A 451 45.27 -17.01 27.29
CA LEU A 451 44.95 -15.60 27.11
C LEU A 451 44.76 -14.96 28.49
N GLU A 452 45.20 -13.70 28.67
CA GLU A 452 45.00 -12.99 29.95
C GLU A 452 43.52 -12.72 30.28
N VAL A 453 42.65 -12.79 29.27
CA VAL A 453 41.20 -12.63 29.41
C VAL A 453 40.54 -13.91 28.94
N GLY A 454 39.91 -14.63 29.88
CA GLY A 454 39.19 -15.86 29.63
C GLY A 454 37.72 -15.65 29.27
N ILE A 455 37.02 -16.76 29.02
CA ILE A 455 35.58 -16.76 28.73
C ILE A 455 34.77 -16.18 29.89
N GLU A 456 35.09 -16.57 31.12
CA GLU A 456 34.41 -16.10 32.33
C GLU A 456 34.59 -14.60 32.55
N ASP A 457 35.79 -14.07 32.33
CA ASP A 457 36.09 -12.64 32.43
C ASP A 457 35.24 -11.83 31.45
N ILE A 458 35.10 -12.30 30.20
CA ILE A 458 34.29 -11.63 29.17
C ILE A 458 32.82 -11.62 29.57
N LEU A 459 32.29 -12.76 30.02
CA LEU A 459 30.91 -12.86 30.50
C LEU A 459 30.68 -11.88 31.65
N GLN A 460 31.61 -11.83 32.61
CA GLN A 460 31.55 -10.92 33.75
C GLN A 460 31.62 -9.45 33.31
N PHE A 461 32.53 -9.07 32.40
CA PHE A 461 32.66 -7.70 31.93
C PHE A 461 31.39 -7.21 31.22
N PHE A 462 30.87 -8.00 30.27
CA PHE A 462 29.64 -7.63 29.56
C PHE A 462 28.43 -7.51 30.49
N SER A 463 28.32 -8.40 31.48
CA SER A 463 27.27 -8.38 32.51
C SER A 463 27.38 -7.13 33.40
N GLU A 464 28.55 -6.87 33.96
CA GLU A 464 28.78 -5.70 34.82
C GLU A 464 28.54 -4.37 34.11
N ILE A 465 28.94 -4.27 32.84
CA ILE A 465 28.72 -3.07 32.03
C ILE A 465 27.22 -2.86 31.81
N ALA A 466 26.48 -3.93 31.48
CA ALA A 466 25.04 -3.87 31.27
C ALA A 466 24.22 -3.65 32.54
N GLN A 467 24.76 -3.95 33.74
CA GLN A 467 24.08 -3.67 35.02
C GLN A 467 24.31 -2.25 35.54
N LYS A 468 25.40 -1.61 35.11
CA LYS A 468 25.77 -0.25 35.54
C LYS A 468 25.02 0.86 34.80
N HIS A 469 24.38 0.52 33.69
CA HIS A 469 23.63 1.38 32.79
C HIS A 469 22.23 0.82 32.61
#